data_AF-A0A4U0VXK5-F1
#
_entry.id   AF-A0A4U0VXK5-F1
#
_cell.length_a   1.000
_cell.length_b   1.000
_cell.length_c   1.000
_cell.angle_alpha   90.00
_cell.angle_beta   90.00
_cell.angle_gamma   90.00
#
_symmetry.space_group_name_H-M   'P 1'
#
loop_
_entity.id
_entity.type
_entity.pdbx_description
1 polymer ?
#
loop_
_entity_poly.entity_id
_entity_poly.type
_entity_poly.pdbx_seq_one_letter_code
_entity_poly.pdbx_strand_id
1 'polypeptide(L)'
;MTSYREARERVVAMDKDAVTALGRSDITVTEYRLPRDFHAVVFGAALMTMLSFFRAGNFVPGSYLYDYLLVYVPPFASFCYKIQPYVFYPMISIHLAEAIHMARGRLRRHSVVPGTSLWWTWVASNFIEGIGAMQRFDALVKEKKADKEKQKH
;
A
#
# COMPACT_ATOMS: atom_id res chain seq x y z
N MET A 1 10.68 -39.94 -20.06
CA MET A 1 9.46 -39.20 -20.43
C MET A 1 8.77 -39.99 -21.52
N THR A 2 7.56 -40.46 -21.24
CA THR A 2 6.82 -41.39 -22.11
C THR A 2 5.61 -40.72 -22.79
N SER A 3 5.20 -39.53 -22.35
CA SER A 3 4.15 -38.72 -23.00
C SER A 3 4.29 -37.21 -22.73
N TYR A 4 3.68 -36.38 -23.57
CA TYR A 4 3.58 -34.93 -23.34
C TYR A 4 2.81 -34.57 -22.07
N ARG A 5 1.84 -35.40 -21.66
CA ARG A 5 1.10 -35.21 -20.40
C ARG A 5 2.02 -35.34 -19.19
N GLU A 6 2.83 -36.40 -19.16
CA GLU A 6 3.83 -36.63 -18.10
C GLU A 6 4.85 -35.48 -18.04
N ALA A 7 5.33 -35.02 -19.21
CA ALA A 7 6.23 -33.87 -19.28
C ALA A 7 5.60 -32.61 -18.69
N ARG A 8 4.35 -32.31 -19.05
CA ARG A 8 3.59 -31.16 -18.52
C ARG A 8 3.43 -31.24 -17.00
N GLU A 9 3.03 -32.40 -16.47
CA GLU A 9 2.83 -32.60 -15.03
C GLU A 9 4.15 -32.36 -14.25
N ARG A 10 5.28 -32.86 -14.76
CA ARG A 10 6.59 -32.66 -14.14
C ARG A 10 7.04 -31.21 -14.19
N VAL A 11 6.82 -30.49 -15.29
CA VAL A 11 7.14 -29.06 -15.40
C VAL A 11 6.32 -28.23 -14.42
N VAL A 12 5.03 -28.53 -14.27
CA VAL A 12 4.15 -27.84 -13.29
C VAL A 12 4.59 -28.12 -11.86
N ALA A 13 5.03 -29.35 -11.54
CA ALA A 13 5.56 -29.67 -10.21
C ALA A 13 6.86 -28.89 -9.93
N MET A 14 7.79 -28.89 -10.89
CA MET A 14 9.06 -28.16 -10.78
C MET A 14 8.85 -26.65 -10.58
N ASP A 15 7.89 -26.04 -11.29
CA ASP A 15 7.53 -24.63 -11.12
C ASP A 15 7.02 -24.34 -9.70
N LYS A 16 6.12 -25.19 -9.18
CA LYS A 16 5.59 -25.05 -7.81
C LYS A 16 6.69 -25.15 -6.76
N ASP A 17 7.62 -26.09 -6.92
CA ASP A 17 8.74 -26.29 -6.01
C ASP A 17 9.68 -25.08 -6.03
N ALA A 18 10.00 -24.55 -7.22
CA ALA A 18 10.82 -23.37 -7.39
C ALA A 18 10.18 -22.11 -6.78
N VAL A 19 8.89 -21.88 -7.04
CA VAL A 19 8.12 -20.75 -6.47
C VAL A 19 8.09 -20.82 -4.94
N THR A 20 7.86 -22.01 -4.38
CA THR A 20 7.81 -22.24 -2.94
C THR A 20 9.19 -22.03 -2.30
N ALA A 21 10.26 -22.55 -2.90
CA ALA A 21 11.64 -22.37 -2.44
C ALA A 21 12.05 -20.88 -2.41
N LEU A 22 11.53 -20.06 -3.34
CA LEU A 22 11.74 -18.61 -3.36
C LEU A 22 10.87 -17.84 -2.36
N GLY A 23 10.02 -18.52 -1.58
CA GLY A 23 9.06 -17.89 -0.66
C GLY A 23 7.99 -17.06 -1.38
N ARG A 24 7.72 -17.36 -2.65
CA ARG A 24 6.70 -16.72 -3.46
C ARG A 24 5.41 -17.53 -3.42
N SER A 25 4.30 -16.87 -3.72
CA SER A 25 3.03 -17.54 -3.98
C SER A 25 2.90 -17.84 -5.47
N ASP A 26 2.06 -18.81 -5.79
CA ASP A 26 1.62 -19.13 -7.14
C ASP A 26 0.58 -18.12 -7.70
N ILE A 27 0.37 -17.01 -6.98
CA ILE A 27 -0.47 -15.87 -7.37
C ILE A 27 0.41 -14.70 -7.78
N THR A 28 0.23 -14.24 -9.02
CA THR A 28 0.89 -13.05 -9.54
C THR A 28 -0.08 -11.88 -9.54
N VAL A 29 0.29 -10.80 -8.87
CA VAL A 29 -0.47 -9.55 -8.90
C VAL A 29 0.07 -8.66 -10.01
N THR A 30 -0.80 -8.32 -10.97
CA THR A 30 -0.45 -7.55 -12.18
C THR A 30 -1.18 -6.21 -12.27
N GLU A 31 -2.07 -5.92 -11.32
CA GLU A 31 -2.94 -4.74 -11.36
C GLU A 31 -2.88 -3.98 -10.03
N TYR A 32 -3.22 -2.70 -10.11
CA TYR A 32 -3.43 -1.84 -8.96
C TYR A 32 -4.92 -1.54 -8.80
N ARG A 33 -5.41 -1.58 -7.56
CA ARG A 33 -6.79 -1.22 -7.23
C ARG A 33 -6.82 0.05 -6.40
N LEU A 34 -7.39 1.10 -7.00
CA LEU A 34 -7.64 2.38 -6.36
C LEU A 34 -8.46 2.19 -5.07
N PRO A 35 -8.20 3.01 -4.03
CA PRO A 35 -9.04 3.02 -2.85
C PRO A 35 -10.48 3.41 -3.23
N ARG A 36 -11.46 2.65 -2.74
CA ARG A 36 -12.89 2.89 -2.93
C ARG A 36 -13.58 2.99 -1.58
N ASP A 37 -14.74 3.63 -1.56
CA ASP A 37 -15.62 3.73 -0.40
C ASP A 37 -14.86 4.24 0.84
N PHE A 38 -14.90 3.49 1.94
CA PHE A 38 -14.21 3.83 3.18
C PHE A 38 -12.70 3.99 3.00
N HIS A 39 -12.06 3.17 2.15
CA HIS A 39 -10.62 3.32 1.89
C HIS A 39 -10.29 4.65 1.19
N ALA A 40 -11.19 5.17 0.36
CA ALA A 40 -10.99 6.47 -0.29
C ALA A 40 -11.00 7.61 0.73
N VAL A 41 -11.90 7.52 1.73
CA VAL A 41 -11.96 8.48 2.84
C VAL A 41 -10.69 8.42 3.69
N VAL A 42 -10.25 7.22 4.06
CA VAL A 42 -9.00 7.02 4.84
C VAL A 42 -7.79 7.54 4.07
N PHE A 43 -7.68 7.22 2.78
CA PHE A 43 -6.61 7.72 1.93
C PHE A 43 -6.59 9.26 1.86
N GLY A 44 -7.75 9.88 1.63
CA GLY A 44 -7.88 11.33 1.59
C GLY A 44 -7.52 11.98 2.92
N ALA A 45 -8.02 11.46 4.04
CA ALA A 45 -7.73 11.98 5.37
C ALA A 45 -6.24 11.85 5.72
N ALA A 46 -5.62 10.72 5.43
CA ALA A 46 -4.19 10.50 5.68
C ALA A 46 -3.33 11.41 4.81
N LEU A 47 -3.63 11.54 3.51
CA LEU A 47 -2.94 12.45 2.60
C LEU A 47 -3.04 13.91 3.07
N MET A 48 -4.25 14.36 3.40
CA MET A 48 -4.48 15.72 3.91
C MET A 48 -3.71 15.98 5.21
N THR A 49 -3.66 14.99 6.10
CA THR A 49 -2.87 15.09 7.34
C THR A 49 -1.39 15.20 7.02
N MET A 50 -0.87 14.36 6.13
CA MET A 50 0.53 14.37 5.70
C MET A 50 0.94 15.74 5.13
N LEU A 51 0.12 16.31 4.25
CA LEU A 51 0.36 17.61 3.63
C LEU A 51 0.25 18.76 4.64
N SER A 52 -0.77 18.72 5.51
CA SER A 52 -1.00 19.76 6.51
C SER A 52 0.14 19.79 7.54
N PHE A 53 0.54 18.62 8.03
CA PHE A 53 1.57 18.46 9.06
C PHE A 53 2.99 18.42 8.51
N PHE A 54 3.20 18.54 7.19
CA PHE A 54 4.55 18.53 6.59
C PHE A 54 5.47 19.64 7.14
N ARG A 55 4.90 20.81 7.44
CA ARG A 55 5.61 21.92 8.09
C ARG A 55 4.72 22.59 9.14
N ALA A 56 5.28 22.91 10.31
CA ALA A 56 4.56 23.65 11.35
C ALA A 56 4.04 25.01 10.84
N GLY A 57 4.76 25.63 9.89
CA GLY A 57 4.37 26.88 9.23
C GLY A 57 3.06 26.81 8.42
N ASN A 58 2.45 25.64 8.21
CA ASN A 58 1.10 25.54 7.64
C ASN A 58 0.00 25.96 8.63
N PHE A 59 0.32 26.09 9.92
CA PHE A 59 -0.64 26.41 10.97
C PHE A 59 -0.50 27.84 11.51
N VAL A 60 0.22 28.73 10.80
CA VAL A 60 0.43 30.13 11.18
C VAL A 60 -0.10 31.09 10.11
N PRO A 61 -0.45 32.34 10.47
CA PRO A 61 -0.88 33.36 9.51
C PRO A 61 0.10 33.57 8.35
N GLY A 62 -0.42 33.82 7.15
CA GLY A 62 0.37 33.96 5.93
C GLY A 62 0.63 32.63 5.20
N SER A 63 0.04 31.53 5.69
CA SER A 63 0.05 30.24 5.00
C SER A 63 -1.31 29.95 4.39
N TYR A 64 -1.34 29.32 3.22
CA TYR A 64 -2.59 28.97 2.54
C TYR A 64 -3.56 28.17 3.43
N LEU A 65 -3.06 27.20 4.19
CA LEU A 65 -3.92 26.40 5.06
C LEU A 65 -4.51 27.24 6.20
N TYR A 66 -3.72 28.11 6.82
CA TYR A 66 -4.23 28.99 7.87
C TYR A 66 -5.23 30.00 7.33
N ASP A 67 -4.85 30.77 6.31
CA ASP A 67 -5.59 31.94 5.87
C ASP A 67 -6.96 31.61 5.26
N TYR A 68 -7.09 30.43 4.62
CA TYR A 68 -8.35 30.01 3.99
C TYR A 68 -9.22 29.10 4.86
N LEU A 69 -8.62 28.34 5.79
CA LEU A 69 -9.36 27.32 6.55
C LEU A 69 -9.27 27.55 8.06
N LEU A 70 -8.06 27.68 8.61
CA LEU A 70 -7.87 27.68 10.06
C LEU A 70 -8.05 29.05 10.72
N VAL A 71 -8.14 30.13 9.94
CA VAL A 71 -8.43 31.49 10.42
C VAL A 71 -9.76 31.56 11.18
N TYR A 72 -10.72 30.71 10.82
CA TYR A 72 -12.01 30.60 11.49
C TYR A 72 -11.94 29.83 12.81
N VAL A 73 -10.85 29.10 13.07
CA VAL A 73 -10.63 28.31 14.29
C VAL A 73 -9.20 28.49 14.83
N PRO A 74 -8.77 29.70 15.23
CA PRO A 74 -7.40 29.96 15.68
C PRO A 74 -6.90 29.08 16.84
N PRO A 75 -7.73 28.71 17.84
CA PRO A 75 -7.30 27.78 18.89
C PRO A 75 -6.86 26.42 18.34
N PHE A 76 -7.55 25.90 17.31
CA PHE A 76 -7.21 24.63 16.67
C PHE A 76 -5.90 24.74 15.86
N ALA A 77 -5.70 25.86 15.15
CA ALA A 77 -4.44 26.12 14.46
C ALA A 77 -3.24 26.13 15.42
N SER A 78 -3.37 26.83 16.56
CA SER A 78 -2.32 26.88 17.59
C SER A 78 -2.05 25.50 18.19
N PHE A 79 -3.10 24.70 18.41
CA PHE A 79 -2.95 23.32 18.86
C PHE A 79 -2.15 22.49 17.84
N CYS A 80 -2.56 22.48 16.58
CA CYS A 80 -1.89 21.75 15.50
C CYS A 80 -0.42 22.16 15.34
N TYR A 81 -0.11 23.46 15.45
CA TYR A 81 1.26 23.97 15.44
C TYR A 81 2.11 23.33 16.54
N LYS A 82 1.59 23.28 17.78
CA LYS A 82 2.32 22.73 18.94
C LYS A 82 2.54 21.23 18.84
N ILE A 83 1.55 20.49 18.36
CA ILE A 83 1.65 19.02 18.26
C ILE A 83 2.35 18.56 16.98
N GLN A 84 2.60 19.45 16.02
CA GLN A 84 3.12 19.09 14.70
C GLN A 84 4.32 18.14 14.72
N PRO A 85 5.41 18.40 15.46
CA PRO A 85 6.56 17.49 15.46
C PRO A 85 6.20 16.11 16.05
N TYR A 86 5.33 16.08 17.06
CA TYR A 86 4.87 14.85 17.71
C TYR A 86 3.91 14.02 16.85
N VAL A 87 3.26 14.64 15.86
CA VAL A 87 2.44 13.93 14.87
C VAL A 87 3.29 13.53 13.66
N PHE A 88 4.05 14.48 13.11
CA PHE A 88 4.74 14.30 11.84
C PHE A 88 5.82 13.22 11.89
N TYR A 89 6.75 13.28 12.85
CA TYR A 89 7.85 12.31 12.88
C TYR A 89 7.37 10.88 13.12
N PRO A 90 6.46 10.60 14.07
CA PRO A 90 5.91 9.26 14.22
C PRO A 90 5.10 8.81 13.01
N MET A 91 4.25 9.67 12.44
CA MET A 91 3.45 9.34 11.25
C MET A 91 4.33 8.92 10.07
N ILE A 92 5.33 9.74 9.71
CA ILE A 92 6.25 9.40 8.61
C ILE A 92 7.03 8.12 8.91
N SER A 93 7.48 7.93 10.15
CA SER A 93 8.24 6.74 10.53
C SER A 93 7.42 5.46 10.42
N ILE A 94 6.18 5.49 10.90
CA ILE A 94 5.24 4.36 10.84
C ILE A 94 4.90 4.05 9.37
N HIS A 95 4.51 5.05 8.59
CA HIS A 95 4.13 4.84 7.18
C HIS A 95 5.31 4.34 6.34
N LEU A 96 6.54 4.80 6.65
CA LEU A 96 7.74 4.28 6.01
C LEU A 96 7.99 2.81 6.38
N ALA A 97 7.84 2.44 7.65
CA ALA A 97 7.98 1.06 8.10
C ALA A 97 6.93 0.14 7.45
N GLU A 98 5.69 0.62 7.34
CA GLU A 98 4.61 -0.08 6.64
C GLU A 98 4.91 -0.25 5.16
N ALA A 99 5.40 0.80 4.48
CA ALA A 99 5.77 0.73 3.07
C ALA A 99 6.90 -0.27 2.81
N ILE A 100 7.90 -0.31 3.70
CA ILE A 100 8.98 -1.31 3.68
C ILE A 100 8.41 -2.72 3.89
N HIS A 101 7.49 -2.89 4.84
CA HIS A 101 6.83 -4.17 5.13
C HIS A 101 6.01 -4.66 3.92
N MET A 102 5.25 -3.77 3.28
CA MET A 102 4.51 -4.05 2.04
C MET A 102 5.46 -4.48 0.90
N ALA A 103 6.54 -3.72 0.69
CA ALA A 103 7.51 -3.97 -0.36
C ALA A 103 8.26 -5.30 -0.20
N ARG A 104 8.77 -5.58 1.00
CA ARG A 104 9.58 -6.78 1.29
C ARG A 104 8.73 -8.03 1.52
N GLY A 105 7.50 -7.87 2.00
CA GLY A 105 6.56 -8.95 2.24
C GLY A 105 5.64 -9.20 1.05
N ARG A 106 4.51 -8.47 1.01
CA ARG A 106 3.40 -8.70 0.08
C ARG A 106 3.80 -8.63 -1.38
N LEU A 107 4.43 -7.53 -1.79
CA LEU A 107 4.78 -7.30 -3.20
C LEU A 107 5.76 -8.37 -3.71
N ARG A 108 6.80 -8.68 -2.92
CA ARG A 108 7.77 -9.73 -3.26
C ARG A 108 7.14 -11.12 -3.31
N ARG A 109 6.27 -11.45 -2.36
CA ARG A 109 5.59 -12.75 -2.28
C ARG A 109 4.67 -12.99 -3.47
N HIS A 110 4.01 -11.94 -3.97
CA HIS A 110 3.04 -12.02 -5.05
C HIS A 110 3.59 -11.55 -6.40
N SER A 111 4.91 -11.69 -6.57
CA SER A 111 5.64 -11.48 -7.83
C SER A 111 5.47 -10.08 -8.46
N VAL A 112 5.23 -9.06 -7.64
CA VAL A 112 5.26 -7.67 -8.09
C VAL A 112 6.72 -7.22 -8.18
N VAL A 113 7.19 -7.02 -9.42
CA VAL A 113 8.61 -6.75 -9.70
C VAL A 113 9.04 -5.40 -9.11
N PRO A 114 10.07 -5.36 -8.24
CA PRO A 114 10.58 -4.12 -7.67
C PRO A 114 10.97 -3.08 -8.73
N GLY A 115 10.67 -1.81 -8.46
CA GLY A 115 11.02 -0.69 -9.36
C GLY A 115 10.07 -0.49 -10.55
N THR A 116 9.14 -1.41 -10.81
CA THR A 116 8.10 -1.20 -11.83
C THR A 116 7.11 -0.12 -11.40
N SER A 117 6.41 0.47 -12.37
CA SER A 117 5.33 1.44 -12.11
C SER A 117 4.26 0.86 -11.16
N LEU A 118 3.89 -0.41 -11.35
CA LEU A 118 2.95 -1.10 -10.48
C LEU A 118 3.47 -1.19 -9.03
N TRP A 119 4.75 -1.53 -8.87
CA TRP A 119 5.39 -1.62 -7.54
C TRP A 119 5.40 -0.26 -6.85
N TRP A 120 5.81 0.81 -7.55
CA TRP A 120 5.82 2.16 -6.98
C TRP A 120 4.41 2.64 -6.63
N THR A 121 3.41 2.32 -7.45
CA THR A 121 2.01 2.68 -7.16
C THR A 121 1.53 2.04 -5.85
N TRP A 122 1.80 0.75 -5.66
CA TRP A 122 1.45 0.07 -4.41
C TRP A 122 2.23 0.58 -3.19
N VAL A 123 3.54 0.84 -3.34
CA VAL A 123 4.38 1.39 -2.27
C VAL A 123 3.95 2.79 -1.88
N ALA A 124 3.72 3.68 -2.86
CA ALA A 124 3.28 5.05 -2.62
C ALA A 124 1.87 5.10 -2.01
N SER A 125 0.95 4.27 -2.50
CA SER A 125 -0.38 4.13 -1.89
C SER A 125 -0.24 3.70 -0.43
N ASN A 126 0.52 2.64 -0.14
CA ASN A 126 0.72 2.19 1.24
C ASN A 126 1.40 3.26 2.10
N PHE A 127 2.34 4.02 1.56
CA PHE A 127 2.95 5.11 2.32
C PHE A 127 1.96 6.20 2.69
N ILE A 128 0.86 6.39 1.95
CA ILE A 128 -0.14 7.42 2.26
C ILE A 128 -1.16 6.93 3.28
N GLU A 129 -1.73 5.75 3.11
CA GLU A 129 -2.87 5.25 3.93
C GLU A 129 -2.52 4.06 4.84
N GLY A 130 -1.29 3.56 4.76
CA GLY A 130 -0.80 2.44 5.58
C GLY A 130 -1.57 1.14 5.32
N ILE A 131 -2.13 0.59 6.40
CA ILE A 131 -2.87 -0.68 6.44
C ILE A 131 -3.98 -0.76 5.38
N GLY A 132 -4.61 0.36 5.00
CA GLY A 132 -5.64 0.38 3.96
C GLY A 132 -5.17 -0.20 2.62
N ALA A 133 -3.93 0.09 2.22
CA ALA A 133 -3.34 -0.47 1.00
C ALA A 133 -3.09 -1.97 1.15
N MET A 134 -2.60 -2.41 2.32
CA MET A 134 -2.35 -3.82 2.61
C MET A 134 -3.63 -4.64 2.54
N GLN A 135 -4.73 -4.14 3.12
CA GLN A 135 -6.04 -4.80 3.08
C GLN A 135 -6.55 -4.95 1.64
N ARG A 136 -6.41 -3.92 0.81
CA ARG A 136 -6.79 -4.01 -0.62
C ARG A 136 -5.91 -4.98 -1.39
N PHE A 137 -4.62 -5.01 -1.10
CA PHE A 137 -3.71 -5.96 -1.71
C PHE A 137 -4.07 -7.40 -1.33
N ASP A 138 -4.32 -7.66 -0.05
CA ASP A 138 -4.69 -8.98 0.46
C ASP A 138 -6.05 -9.44 -0.09
N ALA A 139 -7.02 -8.52 -0.25
CA ALA A 139 -8.29 -8.78 -0.91
C ALA A 139 -8.12 -9.17 -2.39
N LEU A 140 -7.25 -8.46 -3.13
CA LEU A 140 -6.92 -8.77 -4.52
C LEU A 140 -6.27 -10.15 -4.65
N VAL A 141 -5.34 -10.50 -3.75
CA VAL A 141 -4.72 -11.83 -3.71
C VAL A 141 -5.77 -12.91 -3.45
N LYS A 142 -6.69 -12.68 -2.51
CA LYS A 142 -7.77 -13.62 -2.18
C LYS A 142 -8.69 -13.87 -3.37
N GLU A 143 -9.05 -12.82 -4.10
CA GLU A 143 -9.87 -12.92 -5.32
C GLU A 143 -9.16 -13.72 -6.41
N LYS A 144 -7.90 -13.38 -6.73
CA LYS A 144 -7.10 -14.12 -7.72
C LYS A 144 -6.93 -15.59 -7.34
N LYS A 145 -6.80 -15.89 -6.04
CA LYS A 145 -6.75 -17.26 -5.55
C LYS A 145 -8.07 -18.00 -5.80
N ALA A 146 -9.20 -17.38 -5.50
CA ALA A 146 -10.53 -17.96 -5.75
C ALA A 146 -10.77 -18.21 -7.24
N ASP A 147 -10.38 -17.28 -8.12
CA ASP A 147 -10.53 -17.45 -9.57
C ASP A 147 -9.66 -18.60 -10.10
N LYS A 148 -8.43 -18.74 -9.58
CA LYS A 148 -7.55 -19.86 -9.92
C LYS A 148 -8.09 -21.21 -9.45
N GLU A 149 -8.80 -21.24 -8.33
CA GLU A 149 -9.46 -22.46 -7.82
C GLU A 149 -10.67 -22.84 -8.68
N LYS A 150 -11.49 -21.88 -9.11
CA LYS A 150 -12.63 -22.13 -10.02
C LYS A 150 -12.20 -22.71 -11.36
N GLN A 151 -11.07 -22.28 -11.92
CA GLN A 151 -10.54 -22.79 -13.20
C GLN A 151 -10.01 -24.24 -13.13
N LYS A 152 -9.88 -24.82 -11.93
CA LYS A 152 -9.45 -26.23 -11.76
C LYS A 152 -10.63 -27.22 -11.78
N HIS A 153 -11.86 -26.72 -11.65
CA HIS A 153 -13.10 -27.49 -11.70
C HIS A 153 -13.76 -27.36 -13.06
#